data_AF-A0A3N6GZE3-F1
#
_entry.id   AF-A0A3N6GZE3-F1
#
_cell.length_a   1.000
_cell.length_b   1.000
_cell.length_c   1.000
_cell.angle_alpha   90.00
_cell.angle_beta   90.00
_cell.angle_gamma   90.00
#
_symmetry.space_group_name_H-M   'P 1'
#
loop_
_entity.id
_entity.type
_entity.pdbx_description
1 polymer ?
#
loop_
_entity_poly.entity_id
_entity_poly.type
_entity_poly.pdbx_seq_one_letter_code
_entity_poly.pdbx_strand_id
1 'polypeptide(L)'
;MVEEYGPVTLYDSEWLRGNLLKDGPFRGDLPAETRADDGFFPAEMLPEGKDVVIARVDLGSGARADAPADSRVLVQSLILAATFPEDQHGWELYEGYIHVADGACGWKVFSLLDEDIDARMPYGPMDITAKRLSEMAPRVAPHLASGLANVSGVVDAIGWWKASGVQPPHASVLLDVRILETVATAVCGHGQTWYGYLDAFHKNSWIRRSMTSELFDVVWHARDDLHGWSPQEQEAITTIHDKLLRHRNWESRADMAQVAVELPSLAAALPEHTLQHRRTAAAAHRISTPAGVRVWYTDLENRWTRTLGRLRLVRNALAHGGPVTAAAAASVAPVVHQLAGGALLSSLTALAEGTPVADQHEAHRDRCDAWARDRLSGSTAYKP
;
A
#
# COMPACT_ATOMS: atom_id res chain seq x y z
N MET A 1 -8.44 24.44 -6.11
CA MET A 1 -7.33 24.21 -5.15
C MET A 1 -6.11 23.81 -5.96
N VAL A 2 -4.92 24.28 -5.59
CA VAL A 2 -3.65 23.95 -6.28
C VAL A 2 -2.70 23.36 -5.25
N GLU A 3 -2.13 22.20 -5.56
CA GLU A 3 -1.15 21.52 -4.70
C GLU A 3 0.10 21.21 -5.51
N GLU A 4 1.28 21.59 -5.01
CA GLU A 4 2.55 21.42 -5.72
C GLU A 4 3.45 20.40 -5.02
N TYR A 5 3.93 19.45 -5.81
CA TYR A 5 4.68 18.28 -5.39
C TYR A 5 5.88 18.06 -6.32
N GLY A 6 6.89 18.91 -6.19
CA GLY A 6 8.12 18.82 -6.97
C GLY A 6 7.81 19.04 -8.46
N PRO A 7 8.09 18.08 -9.36
CA PRO A 7 7.74 18.24 -10.77
C PRO A 7 6.22 18.15 -11.04
N VAL A 8 5.41 17.66 -10.09
CA VAL A 8 3.97 17.46 -10.30
C VAL A 8 3.18 18.56 -9.59
N THR A 9 2.28 19.24 -10.29
CA THR A 9 1.30 20.16 -9.71
C THR A 9 -0.11 19.62 -9.98
N LEU A 10 -0.92 19.46 -8.94
CA LEU A 10 -2.31 19.04 -9.03
C LEU A 10 -3.24 20.25 -8.98
N TYR A 11 -4.13 20.34 -9.96
CA TYR A 11 -5.16 21.36 -10.06
C TYR A 11 -6.54 20.72 -9.97
N ASP A 12 -7.40 21.29 -9.14
CA ASP A 12 -8.84 21.07 -9.27
C ASP A 12 -9.32 21.55 -10.66
N SER A 13 -10.02 20.70 -11.41
CA SER A 13 -10.39 20.99 -12.80
C SER A 13 -11.34 22.18 -12.92
N GLU A 14 -12.35 22.29 -12.04
CA GLU A 14 -13.28 23.42 -12.07
C GLU A 14 -12.55 24.75 -11.82
N TRP A 15 -11.63 24.76 -10.85
CA TRP A 15 -10.79 25.91 -10.57
C TRP A 15 -9.90 26.26 -11.77
N LEU A 16 -9.22 25.29 -12.38
CA LEU A 16 -8.30 25.54 -13.50
C LEU A 16 -9.06 26.08 -14.72
N ARG A 17 -10.14 25.39 -15.13
CA ARG A 17 -10.98 25.80 -16.26
C ARG A 17 -11.63 27.16 -16.02
N GLY A 18 -12.12 27.42 -14.80
CA GLY A 18 -12.73 28.70 -14.43
C GLY A 18 -11.77 29.87 -14.62
N ASN A 19 -10.49 29.69 -14.30
CA ASN A 19 -9.47 30.72 -14.50
C ASN A 19 -8.99 30.83 -15.95
N LEU A 20 -8.97 29.73 -16.72
CA LEU A 20 -8.57 29.72 -18.13
C LEU A 20 -9.63 30.33 -19.06
N LEU A 21 -10.88 29.90 -18.94
CA LEU A 21 -11.94 30.17 -19.93
C LEU A 21 -12.78 31.41 -19.60
N LYS A 22 -12.77 31.89 -18.35
CA LYS A 22 -13.68 32.96 -17.88
C LYS A 22 -12.97 34.19 -17.33
N ASP A 23 -11.69 34.39 -17.66
CA ASP A 23 -10.87 35.47 -17.09
C ASP A 23 -10.96 35.51 -15.57
N GLY A 24 -10.79 34.35 -14.94
CA GLY A 24 -10.91 34.23 -13.50
C GLY A 24 -9.85 35.06 -12.75
N PRO A 25 -10.13 35.39 -11.47
CA PRO A 25 -9.29 36.30 -10.69
C PRO A 25 -7.87 35.79 -10.42
N PHE A 26 -7.61 34.49 -10.65
CA PHE A 26 -6.31 33.85 -10.42
C PHE A 26 -5.57 33.55 -11.73
N ARG A 27 -5.86 34.28 -12.82
CA ARG A 27 -5.16 34.11 -14.11
C ARG A 27 -3.63 34.26 -13.99
N GLY A 28 -3.16 35.06 -13.03
CA GLY A 28 -1.74 35.22 -12.73
C GLY A 28 -1.05 33.96 -12.19
N ASP A 29 -1.81 33.08 -11.53
CA ASP A 29 -1.34 31.87 -10.86
C ASP A 29 -1.36 30.63 -11.79
N LEU A 30 -1.82 30.81 -13.04
CA LEU A 30 -1.83 29.76 -14.04
C LEU A 30 -0.43 29.45 -14.57
N PRO A 31 -0.19 28.21 -15.04
CA PRO A 31 1.07 27.86 -15.67
C PRO A 31 1.42 28.80 -16.83
N ALA A 32 2.72 29.04 -17.06
CA ALA A 32 3.17 29.95 -18.10
C ALA A 32 2.72 29.48 -19.49
N GLU A 33 2.72 28.17 -19.71
CA GLU A 33 2.32 27.52 -20.96
C GLU A 33 0.84 27.74 -21.32
N THR A 34 -0.03 28.06 -20.37
CA THR A 34 -1.43 28.38 -20.65
C THR A 34 -1.66 29.85 -20.97
N ARG A 35 -0.61 30.66 -20.92
CA ARG A 35 -0.65 32.13 -21.10
C ARG A 35 0.19 32.61 -22.28
N ALA A 36 0.86 31.70 -22.99
CA ALA A 36 1.69 32.05 -24.13
C ALA A 36 0.82 32.66 -25.25
N ASP A 37 1.07 33.93 -25.61
CA ASP A 37 0.31 34.66 -26.63
C ASP A 37 0.46 34.04 -28.05
N ASP A 38 1.51 33.23 -28.24
CA ASP A 38 1.88 32.55 -29.48
C ASP A 38 1.61 31.04 -29.47
N GLY A 39 1.20 30.47 -28.33
CA GLY A 39 0.99 29.04 -28.14
C GLY A 39 -0.50 28.65 -28.09
N PHE A 40 -0.89 27.62 -28.84
CA PHE A 40 -2.24 27.05 -28.72
C PHE A 40 -2.32 26.13 -27.49
N PHE A 41 -3.08 26.54 -26.46
CA PHE A 41 -3.46 25.69 -25.33
C PHE A 41 -4.96 25.35 -25.43
N PRO A 42 -5.33 24.07 -25.70
CA PRO A 42 -6.74 23.69 -25.90
C PRO A 42 -7.49 23.57 -24.56
N ALA A 43 -7.76 24.70 -23.90
CA ALA A 43 -8.41 24.74 -22.59
C ALA A 43 -9.81 24.08 -22.61
N GLU A 44 -10.50 24.17 -23.74
CA GLU A 44 -11.80 23.51 -23.98
C GLU A 44 -11.73 21.98 -23.95
N MET A 45 -10.55 21.39 -24.16
CA MET A 45 -10.35 19.94 -24.15
C MET A 45 -10.10 19.36 -22.76
N LEU A 46 -9.93 20.18 -21.73
CA LEU A 46 -9.78 19.69 -20.36
C LEU A 46 -11.05 18.92 -19.93
N PRO A 47 -10.97 17.85 -19.15
CA PRO A 47 -12.15 17.16 -18.65
C PRO A 47 -12.95 18.04 -17.67
N GLU A 48 -14.29 17.93 -17.69
CA GLU A 48 -15.20 18.62 -16.77
C GLU A 48 -15.62 17.68 -15.63
N GLY A 49 -15.90 18.25 -14.44
CA GLY A 49 -16.46 17.49 -13.32
C GLY A 49 -15.87 17.91 -11.97
N LYS A 50 -16.64 17.68 -10.90
CA LYS A 50 -16.30 18.05 -9.51
C LYS A 50 -15.23 17.16 -8.88
N ASP A 51 -14.98 15.99 -9.45
CA ASP A 51 -14.04 14.99 -8.94
C ASP A 51 -12.89 14.76 -9.93
N VAL A 52 -12.54 15.78 -10.71
CA VAL A 52 -11.49 15.73 -11.73
C VAL A 52 -10.30 16.57 -11.29
N VAL A 53 -9.14 15.92 -11.21
CA VAL A 53 -7.85 16.58 -10.92
C VAL A 53 -6.96 16.55 -12.15
N ILE A 54 -6.45 17.72 -12.54
CA ILE A 54 -5.50 17.88 -13.65
C ILE A 54 -4.09 17.88 -13.08
N ALA A 55 -3.26 16.94 -13.50
CA ALA A 55 -1.85 16.90 -13.14
C ALA A 55 -1.00 17.59 -14.21
N ARG A 56 -0.34 18.70 -13.85
CA ARG A 56 0.75 19.29 -14.61
C ARG A 56 2.05 18.60 -14.20
N VAL A 57 2.87 18.20 -15.17
CA VAL A 57 4.16 17.55 -14.90
C VAL A 57 5.27 18.30 -15.62
N ASP A 58 6.18 18.88 -14.86
CA ASP A 58 7.41 19.48 -15.37
C ASP A 58 8.50 18.40 -15.51
N LEU A 59 8.81 18.05 -16.76
CA LEU A 59 9.84 17.04 -17.08
C LEU A 59 11.25 17.64 -17.18
N GLY A 60 11.40 18.94 -16.93
CA GLY A 60 12.63 19.70 -17.09
C GLY A 60 13.02 19.89 -18.55
N SER A 61 14.27 20.30 -18.75
CA SER A 61 14.86 20.44 -20.08
C SER A 61 15.52 19.14 -20.56
N GLY A 62 15.42 18.87 -21.87
CA GLY A 62 16.11 17.75 -22.51
C GLY A 62 15.23 16.97 -23.48
N ALA A 63 15.87 16.26 -24.42
CA ALA A 63 15.17 15.40 -25.34
C ALA A 63 14.59 14.18 -24.61
N ARG A 64 13.29 13.94 -24.79
CA ARG A 64 12.57 12.77 -24.28
C ARG A 64 12.03 11.97 -25.45
N ALA A 65 12.15 10.65 -25.40
CA ALA A 65 11.59 9.78 -26.44
C ALA A 65 10.06 9.78 -26.41
N ASP A 66 9.47 9.79 -25.20
CA ASP A 66 8.03 9.81 -24.96
C ASP A 66 7.71 10.58 -23.67
N ALA A 67 7.67 11.91 -23.77
CA ALA A 67 7.34 12.79 -22.64
C ALA A 67 5.96 12.49 -22.02
N PRO A 68 4.89 12.22 -22.79
CA PRO A 68 3.62 11.76 -22.22
C PRO A 68 3.76 10.51 -21.35
N ALA A 69 4.46 9.46 -21.81
CA ALA A 69 4.66 8.26 -21.01
C ALA A 69 5.42 8.55 -19.70
N ASP A 70 6.52 9.29 -19.76
CA ASP A 70 7.31 9.69 -18.59
C ASP A 70 6.46 10.46 -17.57
N SER A 71 5.60 11.38 -18.04
CA SER A 71 4.72 12.16 -17.16
C SER A 71 3.69 11.29 -16.44
N ARG A 72 3.13 10.30 -17.13
CA ARG A 72 2.17 9.35 -16.55
C ARG A 72 2.82 8.50 -15.49
N VAL A 73 4.04 8.02 -15.72
CA VAL A 73 4.81 7.28 -14.72
C VAL A 73 4.99 8.12 -13.45
N LEU A 74 5.32 9.40 -13.56
CA LEU A 74 5.48 10.28 -12.38
C LEU A 74 4.17 10.47 -11.60
N VAL A 75 3.08 10.78 -12.29
CA VAL A 75 1.77 10.96 -11.64
C VAL A 75 1.31 9.66 -10.99
N GLN A 76 1.41 8.54 -11.71
CA GLN A 76 1.06 7.24 -11.16
C GLN A 76 1.95 6.89 -9.97
N SER A 77 3.26 7.16 -10.02
CA SER A 77 4.17 6.97 -8.88
C SER A 77 3.69 7.72 -7.65
N LEU A 78 3.28 8.98 -7.83
CA LEU A 78 2.81 9.83 -6.74
C LEU A 78 1.51 9.29 -6.12
N ILE A 79 0.52 8.96 -6.96
CA ILE A 79 -0.77 8.41 -6.51
C ILE A 79 -0.56 7.02 -5.88
N LEU A 80 0.26 6.17 -6.49
CA LEU A 80 0.58 4.84 -5.97
C LEU A 80 1.29 4.95 -4.63
N ALA A 81 2.30 5.82 -4.50
CA ALA A 81 2.97 6.03 -3.22
C ALA A 81 1.97 6.43 -2.13
N ALA A 82 1.04 7.33 -2.42
CA ALA A 82 0.02 7.79 -1.47
C ALA A 82 -1.06 6.74 -1.15
N THR A 83 -1.30 5.78 -2.03
CA THR A 83 -2.38 4.78 -1.86
C THR A 83 -1.86 3.42 -1.39
N PHE A 84 -0.58 3.13 -1.57
CA PHE A 84 0.03 1.86 -1.19
C PHE A 84 0.06 1.65 0.34
N PRO A 85 -0.22 0.44 0.87
CA PRO A 85 -0.52 -0.83 0.18
C PRO A 85 -2.01 -1.08 -0.07
N GLU A 86 -2.88 -0.07 0.05
CA GLU A 86 -4.32 -0.30 -0.07
C GLU A 86 -4.73 -0.49 -1.53
N ASP A 87 -5.52 -1.53 -1.78
CA ASP A 87 -6.00 -1.91 -3.11
C ASP A 87 -7.08 -0.95 -3.63
N GLN A 88 -7.68 -0.14 -2.75
CA GLN A 88 -8.83 0.69 -3.06
C GLN A 88 -8.48 2.17 -3.01
N HIS A 89 -8.44 2.81 -4.17
CA HIS A 89 -8.52 4.26 -4.32
C HIS A 89 -9.52 4.59 -5.42
N GLY A 90 -10.25 5.70 -5.30
CA GLY A 90 -11.21 6.13 -6.32
C GLY A 90 -10.56 6.76 -7.55
N TRP A 91 -9.24 6.90 -7.56
CA TRP A 91 -8.51 7.62 -8.60
C TRP A 91 -8.29 6.76 -9.84
N GLU A 92 -8.84 7.21 -10.97
CA GLU A 92 -8.55 6.67 -12.30
C GLU A 92 -7.85 7.72 -13.16
N LEU A 93 -6.80 7.29 -13.85
CA LEU A 93 -6.04 8.18 -14.73
C LEU A 93 -6.67 8.18 -16.12
N TYR A 94 -7.20 9.32 -16.54
CA TYR A 94 -7.68 9.54 -17.91
C TYR A 94 -6.58 9.18 -18.93
N GLU A 95 -6.97 8.60 -20.06
CA GLU A 95 -6.15 8.70 -21.27
C GLU A 95 -6.16 10.13 -21.78
N GLY A 96 -5.09 10.56 -22.43
CA GLY A 96 -4.96 11.92 -22.95
C GLY A 96 -3.86 12.70 -22.25
N TYR A 97 -3.47 13.80 -22.89
CA TYR A 97 -2.44 14.72 -22.39
C TYR A 97 -2.46 16.01 -23.20
N ILE A 98 -1.94 17.07 -22.59
CA ILE A 98 -1.46 18.26 -23.30
C ILE A 98 0.03 18.34 -22.99
N HIS A 99 0.86 18.38 -24.02
CA HIS A 99 2.31 18.40 -23.93
C HIS A 99 2.83 19.65 -24.62
N VAL A 100 3.62 20.44 -23.89
CA VAL A 100 4.23 21.67 -24.40
C VAL A 100 5.74 21.53 -24.32
N ALA A 101 6.42 21.69 -25.46
CA ALA A 101 7.87 21.63 -25.56
C ALA A 101 8.35 22.64 -26.60
N ASP A 102 9.34 23.46 -26.25
CA ASP A 102 9.96 24.47 -27.13
C ASP A 102 8.93 25.39 -27.84
N GLY A 103 7.87 25.76 -27.14
CA GLY A 103 6.77 26.59 -27.66
C GLY A 103 5.77 25.83 -28.55
N ALA A 104 6.03 24.57 -28.90
CA ALA A 104 5.09 23.72 -29.62
C ALA A 104 4.16 22.99 -28.63
N CYS A 105 2.91 22.79 -29.03
CA CYS A 105 1.90 22.06 -28.26
C CYS A 105 1.43 20.82 -29.03
N GLY A 106 1.47 19.67 -28.38
CA GLY A 106 0.90 18.40 -28.85
C GLY A 106 -0.12 17.89 -27.84
N TRP A 107 -1.17 17.21 -28.28
CA TRP A 107 -2.24 16.79 -27.37
C TRP A 107 -2.92 15.50 -27.83
N LYS A 108 -3.48 14.77 -26.87
CA LYS A 108 -4.41 13.66 -27.07
C LYS A 108 -5.63 13.94 -26.19
N VAL A 109 -6.82 13.80 -26.78
CA VAL A 109 -8.10 14.08 -26.09
C VAL A 109 -8.20 13.26 -24.81
N PHE A 110 -8.67 13.92 -23.75
CA PHE A 110 -8.91 13.25 -22.48
C PHE A 110 -10.11 12.30 -22.59
N SER A 111 -9.91 11.03 -22.28
CA SER A 111 -10.95 10.00 -22.31
C SER A 111 -10.76 8.98 -21.20
N LEU A 112 -11.86 8.48 -20.64
CA LEU A 112 -11.85 7.30 -19.79
C LEU A 112 -12.01 6.06 -20.69
N LEU A 113 -11.25 5.00 -20.40
CA LEU A 113 -11.19 3.80 -21.24
C LEU A 113 -12.44 2.91 -21.16
N ASP A 114 -13.34 3.14 -20.19
CA ASP A 114 -14.56 2.36 -19.99
C ASP A 114 -15.75 3.30 -19.70
N GLU A 115 -16.85 3.17 -20.45
CA GLU A 115 -18.12 3.91 -20.27
C GLU A 115 -18.98 3.40 -19.09
N ASP A 116 -18.50 2.46 -18.26
CA ASP A 116 -19.24 1.87 -17.13
C ASP A 116 -19.15 2.71 -15.82
N ILE A 117 -19.23 4.03 -15.95
CA ILE A 117 -19.20 4.98 -14.83
C ILE A 117 -20.38 4.74 -13.86
N ASP A 118 -21.53 4.30 -14.39
CA ASP A 118 -22.73 4.01 -13.59
C ASP A 118 -22.65 2.69 -12.82
N ALA A 119 -21.71 1.78 -13.15
CA ALA A 119 -21.61 0.46 -12.53
C ALA A 119 -20.49 0.34 -11.47
N ARG A 120 -19.58 1.32 -11.38
CA ARG A 120 -18.36 1.22 -10.54
C ARG A 120 -18.26 2.20 -9.36
N MET A 121 -19.30 2.97 -9.05
CA MET A 121 -19.31 3.86 -7.89
C MET A 121 -19.95 3.20 -6.65
N PRO A 122 -19.14 2.69 -5.69
CA PRO A 122 -19.49 2.75 -4.27
C PRO A 122 -18.58 3.70 -3.49
N TYR A 123 -17.60 4.35 -4.12
CA TYR A 123 -16.64 5.19 -3.43
C TYR A 123 -17.15 6.63 -3.38
N GLY A 124 -18.08 6.87 -2.46
CA GLY A 124 -18.60 8.20 -2.14
C GLY A 124 -17.53 9.13 -1.53
N PRO A 125 -17.91 10.12 -0.69
CA PRO A 125 -17.02 11.16 -0.12
C PRO A 125 -15.96 10.65 0.91
N MET A 126 -15.44 9.44 0.71
CA MET A 126 -14.65 8.64 1.65
C MET A 126 -13.21 8.37 1.18
N ASP A 127 -12.79 8.92 0.03
CA ASP A 127 -11.44 8.72 -0.49
C ASP A 127 -10.39 9.48 0.36
N ILE A 128 -9.51 8.74 1.03
CA ILE A 128 -8.43 9.29 1.87
C ILE A 128 -7.15 9.62 1.08
N THR A 129 -7.14 9.34 -0.22
CA THR A 129 -5.98 9.54 -1.10
C THR A 129 -5.50 10.98 -1.09
N ALA A 130 -6.41 11.95 -1.14
CA ALA A 130 -6.05 13.37 -1.05
C ALA A 130 -5.27 13.68 0.24
N LYS A 131 -5.76 13.20 1.40
CA LYS A 131 -5.07 13.39 2.67
C LYS A 131 -3.69 12.72 2.69
N ARG A 132 -3.60 11.48 2.18
CA ARG A 132 -2.32 10.75 2.12
C ARG A 132 -1.35 11.38 1.15
N LEU A 133 -1.84 11.93 0.03
CA LEU A 133 -1.05 12.73 -0.88
C LEU A 133 -0.48 13.94 -0.14
N SER A 134 -1.28 14.72 0.58
CA SER A 134 -0.75 15.85 1.35
C SER A 134 0.31 15.44 2.39
N GLU A 135 0.20 14.25 2.99
CA GLU A 135 1.17 13.72 3.97
C GLU A 135 2.44 13.15 3.32
N MET A 136 2.32 12.46 2.18
CA MET A 136 3.42 11.72 1.54
C MET A 136 4.10 12.48 0.43
N ALA A 137 3.36 13.25 -0.35
CA ALA A 137 3.87 13.93 -1.52
C ALA A 137 5.03 14.89 -1.22
N PRO A 138 5.07 15.64 -0.09
CA PRO A 138 6.25 16.44 0.26
C PRO A 138 7.53 15.62 0.44
N ARG A 139 7.41 14.33 0.78
CA ARG A 139 8.55 13.40 0.90
C ARG A 139 8.94 12.84 -0.45
N VAL A 140 7.97 12.43 -1.26
CA VAL A 140 8.19 11.77 -2.57
C VAL A 140 8.67 12.76 -3.64
N ALA A 141 8.07 13.94 -3.69
CA ALA A 141 8.24 14.95 -4.72
C ALA A 141 9.71 15.30 -5.08
N PRO A 142 10.62 15.53 -4.11
CA PRO A 142 12.01 15.88 -4.41
C PRO A 142 12.78 14.79 -5.18
N HIS A 143 12.30 13.55 -5.14
CA HIS A 143 13.00 12.39 -5.70
C HIS A 143 12.41 11.90 -7.03
N LEU A 144 11.23 12.39 -7.40
CA LEU A 144 10.56 12.03 -8.65
C LEU A 144 11.36 12.45 -9.89
N ALA A 145 11.95 13.65 -9.89
CA ALA A 145 12.65 14.20 -11.06
C ALA A 145 14.00 13.52 -11.37
N SER A 146 14.74 13.11 -10.34
CA SER A 146 16.09 12.54 -10.48
C SER A 146 16.09 11.01 -10.64
N GLY A 147 14.96 10.34 -10.40
CA GLY A 147 14.86 8.89 -10.29
C GLY A 147 14.10 8.17 -11.40
N LEU A 148 13.59 8.86 -12.43
CA LEU A 148 12.64 8.33 -13.43
C LEU A 148 12.93 6.89 -13.92
N ALA A 149 14.18 6.58 -14.29
CA ALA A 149 14.56 5.24 -14.76
C ALA A 149 14.53 4.16 -13.66
N ASN A 150 14.81 4.53 -12.41
CA ASN A 150 14.71 3.63 -11.25
C ASN A 150 13.26 3.54 -10.73
N VAL A 151 12.48 4.60 -10.94
CA VAL A 151 11.07 4.71 -10.54
C VAL A 151 10.19 3.85 -11.47
N SER A 152 10.43 3.85 -12.78
CA SER A 152 9.60 3.10 -13.74
C SER A 152 9.52 1.61 -13.42
N GLY A 153 10.64 0.95 -13.09
CA GLY A 153 10.65 -0.47 -12.75
C GLY A 153 9.85 -0.82 -11.49
N VAL A 154 9.83 0.06 -10.48
CA VAL A 154 9.03 -0.14 -9.26
C VAL A 154 7.55 0.14 -9.52
N VAL A 155 7.25 1.16 -10.32
CA VAL A 155 5.88 1.54 -10.72
C VAL A 155 5.23 0.44 -11.54
N ASP A 156 5.95 -0.07 -12.55
CA ASP A 156 5.49 -1.20 -13.36
C ASP A 156 5.20 -2.42 -12.46
N ALA A 157 6.10 -2.71 -11.52
CA ALA A 157 5.92 -3.80 -10.58
C ALA A 157 4.72 -3.60 -9.64
N ILE A 158 4.38 -2.36 -9.26
CA ILE A 158 3.15 -2.06 -8.51
C ILE A 158 1.91 -2.25 -9.39
N GLY A 159 1.97 -1.85 -10.66
CA GLY A 159 0.93 -2.13 -11.63
C GLY A 159 0.68 -3.64 -11.76
N TRP A 160 1.74 -4.43 -11.86
CA TRP A 160 1.66 -5.90 -11.87
C TRP A 160 1.11 -6.46 -10.56
N TRP A 161 1.47 -5.88 -9.42
CA TRP A 161 1.00 -6.31 -8.11
C TRP A 161 -0.51 -6.08 -7.96
N LYS A 162 -1.00 -4.89 -8.33
CA LYS A 162 -2.46 -4.62 -8.35
C LYS A 162 -3.19 -5.55 -9.31
N ALA A 163 -2.65 -5.74 -10.51
CA ALA A 163 -3.22 -6.65 -11.49
C ALA A 163 -3.26 -8.09 -10.97
N SER A 164 -2.26 -8.54 -10.20
CA SER A 164 -2.18 -9.90 -9.67
C SER A 164 -3.31 -10.20 -8.68
N GLY A 165 -3.76 -9.21 -7.90
CA GLY A 165 -4.81 -9.35 -6.90
C GLY A 165 -6.18 -9.78 -7.47
N VAL A 166 -6.45 -9.49 -8.74
CA VAL A 166 -7.69 -9.90 -9.44
C VAL A 166 -7.52 -11.13 -10.33
N GLN A 167 -6.31 -11.68 -10.43
CA GLN A 167 -6.06 -12.88 -11.24
C GLN A 167 -6.43 -14.18 -10.50
N PRO A 168 -6.71 -15.27 -11.24
CA PRO A 168 -6.75 -16.60 -10.66
C PRO A 168 -5.44 -16.97 -9.95
N PRO A 169 -5.47 -17.82 -8.90
CA PRO A 169 -4.31 -18.07 -8.04
C PRO A 169 -3.01 -18.47 -8.75
N HIS A 170 -3.09 -19.22 -9.85
CA HIS A 170 -1.90 -19.61 -10.61
C HIS A 170 -1.18 -18.42 -11.24
N ALA A 171 -1.93 -17.50 -11.86
CA ALA A 171 -1.39 -16.32 -12.51
C ALA A 171 -0.91 -15.29 -11.47
N SER A 172 -1.68 -15.09 -10.39
CA SER A 172 -1.28 -14.26 -9.25
C SER A 172 0.09 -14.68 -8.70
N VAL A 173 0.29 -15.98 -8.42
CA VAL A 173 1.57 -16.48 -7.88
C VAL A 173 2.74 -16.20 -8.83
N LEU A 174 2.57 -16.38 -10.14
CA LEU A 174 3.64 -16.11 -11.10
C LEU A 174 4.01 -14.62 -11.16
N LEU A 175 3.01 -13.74 -11.19
CA LEU A 175 3.21 -12.30 -11.21
C LEU A 175 3.88 -11.80 -9.92
N ASP A 176 3.39 -12.23 -8.76
CA ASP A 176 3.93 -11.81 -7.47
C ASP A 176 5.36 -12.35 -7.23
N VAL A 177 5.66 -13.58 -7.65
CA VAL A 177 7.06 -14.06 -7.61
C VAL A 177 7.94 -13.30 -8.59
N ARG A 178 7.43 -12.92 -9.77
CA ARG A 178 8.21 -12.11 -10.72
C ARG A 178 8.57 -10.73 -10.15
N ILE A 179 7.64 -10.11 -9.42
CA ILE A 179 7.90 -8.88 -8.66
C ILE A 179 9.02 -9.12 -7.64
N LEU A 180 8.92 -10.19 -6.85
CA LEU A 180 9.92 -10.53 -5.84
C LEU A 180 11.30 -10.83 -6.45
N GLU A 181 11.38 -11.47 -7.61
CA GLU A 181 12.64 -11.68 -8.34
C GLU A 181 13.27 -10.37 -8.78
N THR A 182 12.45 -9.43 -9.26
CA THR A 182 12.87 -8.11 -9.69
C THR A 182 13.43 -7.32 -8.50
N VAL A 183 12.69 -7.28 -7.39
CA VAL A 183 13.12 -6.60 -6.16
C VAL A 183 14.37 -7.28 -5.57
N ALA A 184 14.40 -8.61 -5.50
CA ALA A 184 15.56 -9.35 -4.98
C ALA A 184 16.83 -9.08 -5.81
N THR A 185 16.71 -8.96 -7.13
CA THR A 185 17.83 -8.60 -8.00
C THR A 185 18.31 -7.17 -7.72
N ALA A 186 17.39 -6.23 -7.50
CA ALA A 186 17.71 -4.84 -7.19
C ALA A 186 18.37 -4.67 -5.81
N VAL A 187 17.95 -5.46 -4.81
CA VAL A 187 18.45 -5.39 -3.43
C VAL A 187 19.76 -6.16 -3.25
N CYS A 188 19.83 -7.39 -3.78
CA CYS A 188 20.94 -8.30 -3.48
C CYS A 188 21.89 -8.57 -4.67
N GLY A 189 21.61 -7.99 -5.84
CA GLY A 189 22.36 -8.24 -7.06
C GLY A 189 22.06 -9.57 -7.74
N HIS A 190 22.80 -9.87 -8.82
CA HIS A 190 22.62 -11.10 -9.59
C HIS A 190 23.08 -12.35 -8.82
N GLY A 191 22.36 -13.45 -9.00
CA GLY A 191 22.71 -14.76 -8.42
C GLY A 191 22.05 -15.07 -7.08
N GLN A 192 21.36 -14.10 -6.48
CA GLN A 192 20.52 -14.34 -5.30
C GLN A 192 19.14 -14.85 -5.70
N THR A 193 18.59 -15.71 -4.86
CA THR A 193 17.27 -16.30 -5.08
C THR A 193 16.21 -15.48 -4.37
N TRP A 194 15.04 -15.29 -5.00
CA TRP A 194 13.95 -14.52 -4.40
C TRP A 194 13.52 -15.08 -3.04
N TYR A 195 13.61 -16.40 -2.84
CA TYR A 195 13.29 -17.03 -1.55
C TYR A 195 14.37 -16.82 -0.50
N GLY A 196 15.65 -16.74 -0.89
CA GLY A 196 16.74 -16.36 0.03
C GLY A 196 16.60 -14.90 0.47
N TYR A 197 16.24 -14.02 -0.47
CA TYR A 197 15.89 -12.63 -0.17
C TYR A 197 14.72 -12.53 0.83
N LEU A 198 13.61 -13.25 0.59
CA LEU A 198 12.49 -13.25 1.51
C LEU A 198 12.89 -13.72 2.92
N ASP A 199 13.69 -14.79 3.03
CA ASP A 199 14.11 -15.31 4.34
C ASP A 199 14.99 -14.30 5.09
N ALA A 200 15.90 -13.63 4.38
CA ALA A 200 16.83 -12.66 4.96
C ALA A 200 16.18 -11.32 5.33
N PHE A 201 15.16 -10.86 4.59
CA PHE A 201 14.60 -9.51 4.77
C PHE A 201 13.17 -9.48 5.32
N HIS A 202 12.37 -10.52 5.08
CA HIS A 202 10.93 -10.48 5.34
C HIS A 202 10.43 -11.50 6.37
N LYS A 203 11.25 -12.48 6.78
CA LYS A 203 10.82 -13.48 7.76
C LYS A 203 10.33 -12.85 9.06
N ASN A 204 11.15 -11.99 9.67
CA ASN A 204 10.81 -11.39 10.97
C ASN A 204 9.70 -10.33 10.87
N SER A 205 9.60 -9.64 9.73
CA SER A 205 8.48 -8.72 9.47
C SER A 205 7.16 -9.47 9.29
N TRP A 206 7.18 -10.62 8.60
CA TRP A 206 6.03 -11.51 8.45
C TRP A 206 5.59 -12.11 9.79
N ILE A 207 6.54 -12.56 10.63
CA ILE A 207 6.24 -13.07 11.99
C ILE A 207 5.60 -11.96 12.83
N ARG A 208 6.22 -10.77 12.87
CA ARG A 208 5.66 -9.60 13.58
C ARG A 208 4.26 -9.28 13.14
N ARG A 209 4.03 -9.14 11.83
CA ARG A 209 2.71 -8.85 11.27
C ARG A 209 1.71 -9.95 11.60
N SER A 210 2.09 -11.22 11.52
CA SER A 210 1.21 -12.33 11.88
C SER A 210 0.78 -12.27 13.35
N MET A 211 1.71 -11.93 14.26
CA MET A 211 1.37 -11.73 15.67
C MET A 211 0.45 -10.53 15.87
N THR A 212 0.77 -9.38 15.26
CA THR A 212 -0.02 -8.16 15.37
C THR A 212 -1.42 -8.32 14.77
N SER A 213 -1.55 -8.96 13.62
CA SER A 213 -2.84 -9.25 12.98
C SER A 213 -3.68 -10.18 13.85
N GLU A 214 -3.11 -11.24 14.42
CA GLU A 214 -3.87 -12.12 15.32
C GLU A 214 -4.38 -11.39 16.57
N LEU A 215 -3.57 -10.50 17.16
CA LEU A 215 -4.00 -9.67 18.30
C LEU A 215 -5.06 -8.65 17.89
N PHE A 216 -4.90 -8.01 16.73
CA PHE A 216 -5.88 -7.08 16.19
C PHE A 216 -7.22 -7.77 15.94
N ASP A 217 -7.22 -8.92 15.25
CA ASP A 217 -8.42 -9.68 14.90
C ASP A 217 -9.17 -10.13 16.15
N VAL A 218 -8.46 -10.55 17.20
CA VAL A 218 -9.07 -10.91 18.49
C VAL A 218 -9.83 -9.73 19.11
N VAL A 219 -9.25 -8.53 19.08
CA VAL A 219 -9.90 -7.33 19.62
C VAL A 219 -11.04 -6.88 18.72
N TRP A 220 -10.82 -6.84 17.41
CA TRP A 220 -11.80 -6.45 16.40
C TRP A 220 -13.06 -7.29 16.46
N HIS A 221 -12.90 -8.62 16.55
CA HIS A 221 -14.01 -9.57 16.59
C HIS A 221 -14.53 -9.84 18.02
N ALA A 222 -14.05 -9.11 19.04
CA ALA A 222 -14.52 -9.30 20.42
C ALA A 222 -16.01 -8.93 20.59
N ARG A 223 -16.54 -8.10 19.69
CA ARG A 223 -17.93 -7.64 19.65
C ARG A 223 -18.79 -8.34 18.60
N ASP A 224 -18.28 -9.36 17.93
CA ASP A 224 -19.08 -10.12 16.98
C ASP A 224 -20.18 -10.89 17.73
N ASP A 225 -21.39 -10.88 17.18
CA ASP A 225 -22.54 -11.66 17.66
C ASP A 225 -22.90 -11.43 19.15
N LEU A 226 -23.03 -10.17 19.57
CA LEU A 226 -23.52 -9.79 20.92
C LEU A 226 -24.97 -10.24 21.21
N HIS A 227 -25.68 -10.78 20.22
CA HIS A 227 -27.06 -11.21 20.36
C HIS A 227 -27.19 -12.32 21.41
N GLY A 228 -27.98 -12.06 22.44
CA GLY A 228 -28.19 -12.99 23.56
C GLY A 228 -27.32 -12.74 24.78
N TRP A 229 -26.42 -11.74 24.74
CA TRP A 229 -25.66 -11.31 25.92
C TRP A 229 -26.49 -10.34 26.76
N SER A 230 -26.29 -10.33 28.09
CA SER A 230 -26.94 -9.36 28.96
C SER A 230 -26.47 -7.93 28.67
N PRO A 231 -27.29 -6.89 28.94
CA PRO A 231 -26.87 -5.50 28.75
C PRO A 231 -25.56 -5.14 29.47
N GLN A 232 -25.34 -5.70 30.66
CA GLN A 232 -24.13 -5.47 31.46
C GLN A 232 -22.87 -6.05 30.79
N GLU A 233 -22.96 -7.27 30.22
CA GLU A 233 -21.85 -7.89 29.48
C GLU A 233 -21.52 -7.10 28.22
N GLN A 234 -22.55 -6.66 27.48
CA GLN A 234 -22.38 -5.84 26.28
C GLN A 234 -21.69 -4.50 26.60
N GLU A 235 -22.09 -3.83 27.68
CA GLU A 235 -21.50 -2.56 28.12
C GLU A 235 -20.03 -2.74 28.56
N ALA A 236 -19.74 -3.78 29.33
CA ALA A 236 -18.38 -4.08 29.79
C ALA A 236 -17.42 -4.31 28.60
N ILE A 237 -17.85 -5.12 27.63
CA ILE A 237 -17.02 -5.44 26.46
C ILE A 237 -16.88 -4.24 25.53
N THR A 238 -17.96 -3.49 25.31
CA THR A 238 -17.91 -2.24 24.52
C THR A 238 -16.94 -1.24 25.14
N THR A 239 -16.96 -1.08 26.46
CA THR A 239 -16.04 -0.18 27.17
C THR A 239 -14.57 -0.57 26.98
N ILE A 240 -14.24 -1.87 27.10
CA ILE A 240 -12.87 -2.35 26.90
C ILE A 240 -12.46 -2.24 25.42
N HIS A 241 -13.35 -2.64 24.52
CA HIS A 241 -13.13 -2.58 23.08
C HIS A 241 -12.84 -1.16 22.59
N ASP A 242 -13.67 -0.18 22.96
CA ASP A 242 -13.52 1.21 22.51
C ASP A 242 -12.29 1.89 23.15
N LYS A 243 -11.82 1.37 24.29
CA LYS A 243 -10.53 1.74 24.88
C LYS A 243 -9.35 1.19 24.07
N LEU A 244 -9.50 0.03 23.44
CA LEU A 244 -8.46 -0.67 22.68
C LEU A 244 -8.38 -0.25 21.21
N LEU A 245 -9.52 0.00 20.59
CA LEU A 245 -9.65 0.40 19.19
C LEU A 245 -10.01 1.87 19.11
N ARG A 246 -9.09 2.66 18.57
CA ARG A 246 -9.33 4.06 18.23
C ARG A 246 -9.82 4.12 16.79
N HIS A 247 -11.04 4.59 16.63
CA HIS A 247 -11.57 4.96 15.33
C HIS A 247 -11.20 6.42 15.06
N ARG A 248 -10.38 6.67 14.04
CA ARG A 248 -10.11 8.03 13.55
C ARG A 248 -10.51 8.11 12.10
N ASN A 249 -11.59 8.82 11.82
CA ASN A 249 -12.26 8.80 10.52
C ASN A 249 -12.62 7.35 10.14
N TRP A 250 -12.09 6.86 9.03
CA TRP A 250 -12.34 5.53 8.46
C TRP A 250 -11.31 4.48 8.85
N GLU A 251 -10.34 4.84 9.67
CA GLU A 251 -9.27 3.93 10.09
C GLU A 251 -9.49 3.46 11.53
N SER A 252 -9.41 2.15 11.70
CA SER A 252 -9.40 1.52 13.02
C SER A 252 -7.96 1.17 13.38
N ARG A 253 -7.44 1.81 14.43
CA ARG A 253 -6.10 1.55 14.94
C ARG A 253 -6.19 0.99 16.34
N ALA A 254 -5.50 -0.10 16.61
CA ALA A 254 -5.28 -0.57 17.97
C ALA A 254 -3.88 -0.17 18.44
N ASP A 255 -3.80 0.38 19.64
CA ASP A 255 -2.54 0.52 20.35
C ASP A 255 -2.14 -0.86 20.87
N MET A 256 -1.26 -1.52 20.14
CA MET A 256 -0.90 -2.91 20.44
C MET A 256 -0.16 -3.09 21.78
N ALA A 257 0.41 -2.02 22.35
CA ALA A 257 0.96 -2.07 23.71
C ALA A 257 -0.18 -2.17 24.72
N GLN A 258 -1.22 -1.36 24.49
CA GLN A 258 -2.43 -1.37 25.29
C GLN A 258 -3.23 -2.67 25.12
N VAL A 259 -3.31 -3.20 23.89
CA VAL A 259 -3.92 -4.52 23.61
C VAL A 259 -3.25 -5.59 24.45
N ALA A 260 -1.92 -5.65 24.48
CA ALA A 260 -1.23 -6.68 25.25
C ALA A 260 -1.47 -6.59 26.76
N VAL A 261 -1.69 -5.38 27.30
CA VAL A 261 -2.01 -5.16 28.71
C VAL A 261 -3.45 -5.54 29.05
N GLU A 262 -4.42 -5.20 28.19
CA GLU A 262 -5.85 -5.37 28.48
C GLU A 262 -6.44 -6.68 27.98
N LEU A 263 -5.71 -7.45 27.16
CA LEU A 263 -6.22 -8.72 26.62
C LEU A 263 -6.72 -9.70 27.70
N PRO A 264 -6.06 -9.84 28.87
CA PRO A 264 -6.60 -10.64 29.97
C PRO A 264 -7.93 -10.11 30.53
N SER A 265 -8.07 -8.78 30.67
CA SER A 265 -9.32 -8.14 31.10
C SER A 265 -10.44 -8.37 30.09
N LEU A 266 -10.14 -8.26 28.80
CA LEU A 266 -11.08 -8.55 27.72
C LEU A 266 -11.52 -10.03 27.76
N ALA A 267 -10.59 -10.96 27.95
CA ALA A 267 -10.92 -12.38 28.07
C ALA A 267 -11.85 -12.67 29.26
N ALA A 268 -11.61 -12.02 30.40
CA ALA A 268 -12.43 -12.18 31.61
C ALA A 268 -13.85 -11.58 31.47
N ALA A 269 -14.00 -10.54 30.64
CA ALA A 269 -15.31 -9.94 30.36
C ALA A 269 -16.15 -10.76 29.37
N LEU A 270 -15.51 -11.58 28.53
CA LEU A 270 -16.18 -12.41 27.52
C LEU A 270 -16.78 -13.69 28.14
N PRO A 271 -18.03 -14.07 27.80
CA PRO A 271 -18.64 -15.29 28.35
C PRO A 271 -17.86 -16.56 27.97
N GLU A 272 -17.53 -17.42 28.94
CA GLU A 272 -16.60 -18.55 28.78
C GLU A 272 -16.94 -19.53 27.65
N HIS A 273 -18.23 -19.69 27.36
CA HIS A 273 -18.73 -20.62 26.34
C HIS A 273 -18.58 -20.11 24.90
N THR A 274 -18.18 -18.84 24.72
CA THR A 274 -18.11 -18.19 23.40
C THR A 274 -16.83 -18.54 22.64
N LEU A 275 -16.84 -18.38 21.31
CA LEU A 275 -15.62 -18.50 20.50
C LEU A 275 -14.66 -17.33 20.79
N GLN A 276 -15.22 -16.14 21.02
CA GLN A 276 -14.53 -14.90 21.33
C GLN A 276 -13.71 -15.07 22.60
N HIS A 277 -14.31 -15.56 23.71
CA HIS A 277 -13.58 -15.85 24.94
C HIS A 277 -12.40 -16.80 24.69
N ARG A 278 -12.62 -17.93 24.02
CA ARG A 278 -11.56 -18.92 23.75
C ARG A 278 -10.41 -18.34 22.94
N ARG A 279 -10.70 -17.53 21.90
CA ARG A 279 -9.67 -16.86 21.08
C ARG A 279 -8.90 -15.83 21.90
N THR A 280 -9.60 -14.98 22.64
CA THR A 280 -8.99 -13.92 23.47
C THR A 280 -8.15 -14.52 24.61
N ALA A 281 -8.65 -15.53 25.30
CA ALA A 281 -7.92 -16.22 26.36
C ALA A 281 -6.67 -16.93 25.83
N ALA A 282 -6.75 -17.59 24.66
CA ALA A 282 -5.59 -18.22 24.03
C ALA A 282 -4.51 -17.19 23.64
N ALA A 283 -4.92 -16.07 23.04
CA ALA A 283 -4.01 -14.98 22.69
C ALA A 283 -3.38 -14.34 23.94
N ALA A 284 -4.18 -14.06 24.97
CA ALA A 284 -3.72 -13.55 26.27
C ALA A 284 -2.70 -14.50 26.91
N HIS A 285 -2.97 -15.81 26.88
CA HIS A 285 -2.03 -16.81 27.40
C HIS A 285 -0.69 -16.80 26.66
N ARG A 286 -0.69 -16.72 25.32
CA ARG A 286 0.55 -16.68 24.52
C ARG A 286 1.43 -15.48 24.85
N ILE A 287 0.83 -14.31 25.10
CA ILE A 287 1.58 -13.08 25.39
C ILE A 287 1.85 -12.85 26.88
N SER A 288 1.27 -13.68 27.77
CA SER A 288 1.38 -13.50 29.23
C SER A 288 2.77 -13.74 29.81
N THR A 289 3.63 -14.47 29.10
CA THR A 289 4.99 -14.79 29.55
C THR A 289 5.98 -14.75 28.39
N PRO A 290 7.27 -14.46 28.65
CA PRO A 290 8.30 -14.55 27.61
C PRO A 290 8.43 -15.95 26.99
N ALA A 291 8.17 -17.00 27.75
CA ALA A 291 8.17 -18.37 27.25
C ALA A 291 7.03 -18.61 26.24
N GLY A 292 5.82 -18.13 26.54
CA GLY A 292 4.68 -18.19 25.63
C GLY A 292 4.94 -17.46 24.31
N VAL A 293 5.52 -16.25 24.39
CA VAL A 293 5.89 -15.45 23.21
C VAL A 293 6.92 -16.18 22.36
N ARG A 294 7.93 -16.81 22.99
CA ARG A 294 8.95 -17.60 22.30
C ARG A 294 8.36 -18.82 21.58
N VAL A 295 7.46 -19.55 22.23
CA VAL A 295 6.77 -20.69 21.60
C VAL A 295 5.98 -20.22 20.38
N TRP A 296 5.20 -19.15 20.52
CA TRP A 296 4.43 -18.59 19.41
C TRP A 296 5.31 -18.12 18.24
N TYR A 297 6.43 -17.46 18.55
CA TYR A 297 7.43 -17.06 17.55
C TYR A 297 7.98 -18.28 16.79
N THR A 298 8.40 -19.34 17.50
CA THR A 298 8.93 -20.57 16.88
C THR A 298 7.88 -21.27 16.02
N ASP A 299 6.62 -21.29 16.45
CA ASP A 299 5.52 -21.84 15.64
C ASP A 299 5.32 -21.07 14.34
N LEU A 300 5.41 -19.74 14.39
CA LEU A 300 5.36 -18.88 13.21
C LEU A 300 6.58 -19.06 12.31
N GLU A 301 7.79 -19.20 12.85
CA GLU A 301 8.99 -19.50 12.06
C GLU A 301 8.88 -20.86 11.33
N ASN A 302 8.35 -21.88 12.00
CA ASN A 302 8.04 -23.17 11.38
C ASN A 302 6.98 -23.05 10.29
N ARG A 303 5.96 -22.21 10.51
CA ARG A 303 4.93 -21.91 9.49
C ARG A 303 5.52 -21.16 8.30
N TRP A 304 6.39 -20.18 8.52
CA TRP A 304 7.13 -19.46 7.48
C TRP A 304 7.90 -20.44 6.59
N THR A 305 8.73 -21.30 7.20
CA THR A 305 9.55 -22.30 6.49
C THR A 305 8.70 -23.20 5.59
N ARG A 306 7.58 -23.73 6.12
CA ARG A 306 6.65 -24.56 5.34
C ARG A 306 5.96 -23.80 4.22
N THR A 307 5.57 -22.55 4.47
CA THR A 307 4.85 -21.71 3.50
C THR A 307 5.78 -21.31 2.35
N LEU A 308 7.01 -20.88 2.66
CA LEU A 308 8.02 -20.54 1.67
C LEU A 308 8.45 -21.77 0.85
N GLY A 309 8.62 -22.92 1.50
CA GLY A 309 8.88 -24.19 0.82
C GLY A 309 7.76 -24.57 -0.15
N ARG A 310 6.50 -24.44 0.25
CA ARG A 310 5.35 -24.69 -0.61
C ARG A 310 5.29 -23.70 -1.79
N LEU A 311 5.50 -22.41 -1.53
CA LEU A 311 5.52 -21.38 -2.57
C LEU A 311 6.59 -21.67 -3.62
N ARG A 312 7.80 -22.07 -3.19
CA ARG A 312 8.89 -22.47 -4.09
C ARG A 312 8.50 -23.65 -4.98
N LEU A 313 7.88 -24.69 -4.42
CA LEU A 313 7.41 -25.85 -5.18
C LEU A 313 6.32 -25.47 -6.19
N VAL A 314 5.30 -24.72 -5.75
CA VAL A 314 4.20 -24.25 -6.59
C VAL A 314 4.75 -23.40 -7.75
N ARG A 315 5.60 -22.42 -7.46
CA ARG A 315 6.18 -21.56 -8.50
C ARG A 315 7.03 -22.34 -9.49
N ASN A 316 7.87 -23.27 -9.03
CA ASN A 316 8.70 -24.07 -9.93
C ASN A 316 7.86 -24.97 -10.83
N ALA A 317 6.80 -25.59 -10.28
CA ALA A 317 5.88 -26.37 -11.08
C ALA A 317 5.15 -25.47 -12.11
N LEU A 318 4.63 -24.31 -11.72
CA LEU A 318 4.00 -23.38 -12.66
C LEU A 318 4.95 -22.90 -13.77
N ALA A 319 6.18 -22.52 -13.42
CA ALA A 319 7.16 -22.00 -14.37
C ALA A 319 7.65 -23.05 -15.38
N HIS A 320 7.61 -24.34 -15.02
CA HIS A 320 8.11 -25.43 -15.86
C HIS A 320 6.99 -26.34 -16.40
N GLY A 321 5.72 -25.94 -16.29
CA GLY A 321 4.58 -26.74 -16.75
C GLY A 321 4.33 -28.02 -15.95
N GLY A 322 4.85 -28.10 -14.73
CA GLY A 322 4.61 -29.20 -13.79
C GLY A 322 3.21 -29.15 -13.17
N PRO A 323 2.76 -30.26 -12.56
CA PRO A 323 1.41 -30.36 -12.00
C PRO A 323 1.26 -29.49 -10.74
N VAL A 324 0.26 -28.60 -10.74
CA VAL A 324 -0.18 -27.81 -9.58
C VAL A 324 -1.70 -27.88 -9.48
N THR A 325 -2.22 -28.14 -8.29
CA THR A 325 -3.66 -28.07 -8.04
C THR A 325 -4.05 -26.62 -7.75
N ALA A 326 -5.28 -26.24 -8.13
CA ALA A 326 -5.82 -24.92 -7.81
C ALA A 326 -5.77 -24.62 -6.30
N ALA A 327 -6.02 -25.63 -5.46
CA ALA A 327 -5.92 -25.51 -4.00
C ALA A 327 -4.49 -25.23 -3.51
N ALA A 328 -3.47 -25.84 -4.13
CA ALA A 328 -2.08 -25.57 -3.77
C ALA A 328 -1.69 -24.13 -4.11
N ALA A 329 -2.04 -23.64 -5.30
CA ALA A 329 -1.82 -22.25 -5.70
C ALA A 329 -2.58 -21.27 -4.80
N ALA A 330 -3.87 -21.52 -4.56
CA ALA A 330 -4.71 -20.70 -3.67
C ALA A 330 -4.15 -20.63 -2.24
N SER A 331 -3.51 -21.69 -1.75
CA SER A 331 -2.92 -21.70 -0.40
C SER A 331 -1.70 -20.80 -0.22
N VAL A 332 -1.05 -20.38 -1.31
CA VAL A 332 0.16 -19.53 -1.28
C VAL A 332 -0.05 -18.16 -1.90
N ALA A 333 -1.05 -17.98 -2.76
CA ALA A 333 -1.34 -16.71 -3.45
C ALA A 333 -1.48 -15.51 -2.48
N PRO A 334 -2.29 -15.56 -1.40
CA PRO A 334 -2.43 -14.41 -0.51
C PRO A 334 -1.11 -14.04 0.20
N VAL A 335 -0.32 -15.05 0.58
CA VAL A 335 0.95 -14.82 1.28
C VAL A 335 1.99 -14.22 0.35
N VAL A 336 2.11 -14.73 -0.89
CA VAL A 336 3.09 -14.16 -1.84
C VAL A 336 2.68 -12.76 -2.28
N HIS A 337 1.38 -12.52 -2.48
CA HIS A 337 0.86 -11.19 -2.79
C HIS A 337 1.19 -10.20 -1.67
N GLN A 338 0.96 -10.57 -0.41
CA GLN A 338 1.33 -9.77 0.75
C GLN A 338 2.84 -9.49 0.82
N LEU A 339 3.68 -10.48 0.53
CA LEU A 339 5.14 -10.34 0.57
C LEU A 339 5.67 -9.47 -0.57
N ALA A 340 5.14 -9.64 -1.78
CA ALA A 340 5.44 -8.77 -2.91
C ALA A 340 5.07 -7.33 -2.59
N GLY A 341 3.89 -7.11 -1.99
CA GLY A 341 3.46 -5.79 -1.59
C GLY A 341 4.36 -5.17 -0.50
N GLY A 342 4.74 -5.94 0.52
CA GLY A 342 5.69 -5.48 1.54
C GLY A 342 7.06 -5.11 0.95
N ALA A 343 7.56 -5.89 -0.01
CA ALA A 343 8.81 -5.62 -0.70
C ALA A 343 8.72 -4.33 -1.55
N LEU A 344 7.61 -4.13 -2.26
CA LEU A 344 7.37 -2.92 -3.04
C LEU A 344 7.22 -1.68 -2.16
N LEU A 345 6.57 -1.77 -1.00
CA LEU A 345 6.49 -0.66 -0.05
C LEU A 345 7.87 -0.19 0.40
N SER A 346 8.77 -1.12 0.73
CA SER A 346 10.14 -0.77 1.09
C SER A 346 10.87 -0.08 -0.07
N SER A 347 10.71 -0.57 -1.31
CA SER A 347 11.29 0.06 -2.50
C SER A 347 10.72 1.45 -2.77
N LEU A 348 9.39 1.62 -2.65
CA LEU A 348 8.72 2.92 -2.74
C LEU A 348 9.20 3.88 -1.66
N THR A 349 9.42 3.38 -0.44
CA THR A 349 9.92 4.23 0.65
C THR A 349 11.35 4.68 0.36
N ALA A 350 12.20 3.82 -0.21
CA ALA A 350 13.53 4.22 -0.67
C ALA A 350 13.45 5.34 -1.71
N LEU A 351 12.59 5.19 -2.72
CA LEU A 351 12.34 6.24 -3.71
C LEU A 351 11.85 7.53 -3.04
N ALA A 352 10.91 7.42 -2.11
CA ALA A 352 10.33 8.54 -1.38
C ALA A 352 11.31 9.23 -0.41
N GLU A 353 12.41 8.59 -0.04
CA GLU A 353 13.42 9.13 0.87
C GLU A 353 14.73 9.46 0.14
N GLY A 354 14.80 9.21 -1.17
CA GLY A 354 16.01 9.38 -1.98
C GLY A 354 17.15 8.46 -1.55
N THR A 355 16.85 7.33 -0.93
CA THR A 355 17.84 6.36 -0.46
C THR A 355 17.98 5.20 -1.44
N PRO A 356 19.16 4.56 -1.52
CA PRO A 356 19.31 3.33 -2.28
C PRO A 356 18.30 2.27 -1.82
N VAL A 357 17.68 1.56 -2.77
CA VAL A 357 16.70 0.51 -2.47
C VAL A 357 17.29 -0.56 -1.55
N ALA A 358 18.54 -0.96 -1.78
CA ALA A 358 19.22 -1.94 -0.91
C ALA A 358 19.27 -1.47 0.56
N ASP A 359 19.70 -0.24 0.81
CA ASP A 359 19.82 0.35 2.15
C ASP A 359 18.48 0.37 2.89
N GLN A 360 17.38 0.69 2.19
CA GLN A 360 16.06 0.72 2.84
C GLN A 360 15.54 -0.66 3.19
N HIS A 361 15.84 -1.67 2.37
CA HIS A 361 15.51 -3.06 2.70
C HIS A 361 16.38 -3.56 3.87
N GLU A 362 17.66 -3.21 3.93
CA GLU A 362 18.53 -3.52 5.07
C GLU A 362 18.04 -2.86 6.36
N ALA A 363 17.69 -1.58 6.30
CA ALA A 363 17.12 -0.87 7.44
C ALA A 363 15.79 -1.50 7.90
N HIS A 364 14.96 -1.99 6.96
CA HIS A 364 13.74 -2.73 7.29
C HIS A 364 14.05 -4.05 8.02
N ARG A 365 14.99 -4.85 7.50
CA ARG A 365 15.46 -6.09 8.14
C ARG A 365 15.94 -5.79 9.56
N ASP A 366 16.86 -4.84 9.72
CA ASP A 366 17.49 -4.55 11.00
C ASP A 366 16.48 -4.10 12.06
N ARG A 367 15.46 -3.31 11.67
CA ARG A 367 14.33 -2.96 12.57
C ARG A 367 13.55 -4.20 13.01
N CYS A 368 13.27 -5.12 12.09
CA CYS A 368 12.52 -6.34 12.40
C CYS A 368 13.34 -7.33 13.24
N ASP A 369 14.64 -7.42 13.00
CA ASP A 369 15.57 -8.24 13.77
C ASP A 369 15.79 -7.69 15.18
N ALA A 370 15.88 -6.36 15.32
CA ALA A 370 15.90 -5.71 16.63
C ALA A 370 14.61 -5.98 17.40
N TRP A 371 13.45 -5.89 16.75
CA TRP A 371 12.17 -6.27 17.35
C TRP A 371 12.17 -7.73 17.81
N ALA A 372 12.58 -8.67 16.96
CA ALA A 372 12.61 -10.10 17.30
C ALA A 372 13.56 -10.37 18.48
N ARG A 373 14.75 -9.76 18.50
CA ARG A 373 15.69 -9.87 19.62
C ARG A 373 15.11 -9.33 20.93
N ASP A 374 14.49 -8.15 20.89
CA ASP A 374 13.82 -7.56 22.06
C ASP A 374 12.74 -8.50 22.61
N ARG A 375 11.85 -9.01 21.74
CA ARG A 375 10.81 -9.98 22.10
C ARG A 375 11.33 -11.24 22.76
N LEU A 376 12.42 -11.78 22.23
CA LEU A 376 12.97 -13.05 22.67
C LEU A 376 13.88 -12.89 23.90
N SER A 377 14.38 -11.69 24.19
CA SER A 377 15.32 -11.44 25.30
C SER A 377 14.73 -11.58 26.70
N GLY A 378 13.41 -11.72 26.84
CA GLY A 378 12.75 -11.88 28.15
C GLY A 378 12.25 -10.58 28.79
N SER A 379 12.24 -9.47 28.05
CA SER A 379 11.61 -8.21 28.49
C SER A 379 10.14 -8.45 28.83
N THR A 380 9.73 -8.07 30.04
CA THR A 380 8.50 -8.53 30.72
C THR A 380 7.19 -7.94 30.18
N ALA A 381 7.23 -7.07 29.17
CA ALA A 381 6.03 -6.48 28.58
C ALA A 381 6.12 -6.49 27.04
N TYR A 382 5.06 -6.98 26.39
CA TYR A 382 4.92 -6.86 24.94
C TYR A 382 4.77 -5.38 24.55
N LYS A 383 5.75 -4.81 23.85
CA LYS A 383 5.72 -3.51 23.15
C LYS A 383 5.66 -3.68 21.62
N PRO A 384 4.60 -3.33 20.91
CA PRO A 384 4.40 -3.71 19.51
C PRO A 384 5.43 -3.25 18.49
#